data_AF-A0A108T899-F1
#
_entry.id   AF-A0A108T899-F1
#
_cell.length_a   1.000
_cell.length_b   1.000
_cell.length_c   1.000
_cell.angle_alpha   90.00
_cell.angle_beta   90.00
_cell.angle_gamma   90.00
#
_symmetry.space_group_name_H-M   'P 1'
#
loop_
_entity.id
_entity.type
_entity.pdbx_description
1 polymer ?
#
loop_
_entity_poly.entity_id
_entity_poly.type
_entity_poly.pdbx_seq_one_letter_code
_entity_poly.pdbx_strand_id
1 'polypeptide(L)'
;MPISKVKPLTSGTSRHNIYAMEYNPKKIVEAIDVLRETYERNKTIKIYSIDYIGIREDGVSTPSSKFPTVFDHAKYGVVFIHYSYWRVTQEDNSFFILFLKDNELGDTIEENGWRMFFDAPITTFNVTRDRSCYIEKRNLKLRIPFKQSSANDLLSLLTYKNLSSLVEDGIGICFQAFTAAQNCTTQQELDFLKELLKSNQEIENLNKQLFGEKLNCFYKEKAIEGYKEMLDEIKELVKQQ
;
A
#
# COMPACT_ATOMS: atom_id res chain seq x y z
N MET A 1 32.51 48.20 -16.19
CA MET A 1 31.48 48.90 -15.41
C MET A 1 30.19 48.10 -15.45
N PRO A 2 29.42 48.12 -14.35
CA PRO A 2 28.78 46.94 -13.77
C PRO A 2 27.29 47.16 -13.47
N ILE A 3 26.62 46.18 -12.87
CA ILE A 3 25.67 46.26 -11.74
C ILE A 3 25.63 44.82 -11.18
N SER A 4 26.53 44.47 -10.27
CA SER A 4 26.38 44.52 -8.79
C SER A 4 25.39 43.48 -8.27
N LYS A 5 25.90 42.40 -7.67
CA LYS A 5 25.94 42.17 -6.22
C LYS A 5 24.56 42.18 -5.55
N VAL A 6 24.06 40.99 -5.20
CA VAL A 6 23.46 40.75 -3.86
C VAL A 6 23.82 39.32 -3.43
N LYS A 7 24.52 39.21 -2.30
CA LYS A 7 24.76 37.97 -1.51
C LYS A 7 23.57 37.77 -0.54
N PRO A 8 23.39 36.58 0.07
CA PRO A 8 22.10 36.03 0.45
C PRO A 8 21.48 36.69 1.68
N LEU A 9 20.15 36.62 1.77
CA LEU A 9 19.40 36.80 3.01
C LEU A 9 18.71 35.47 3.34
N THR A 10 19.27 34.77 4.32
CA THR A 10 18.54 33.80 5.14
C THR A 10 17.51 34.55 5.98
N SER A 11 16.24 34.20 5.84
CA SER A 11 15.29 34.27 6.96
C SER A 11 14.24 33.19 6.79
N GLY A 12 14.05 32.40 7.84
CA GLY A 12 13.36 31.12 7.85
C GLY A 12 11.97 31.12 7.23
N THR A 13 11.72 30.10 6.42
CA THR A 13 10.72 29.08 6.71
C THR A 13 10.97 27.95 5.72
N SER A 14 11.23 26.77 6.26
CA SER A 14 11.50 25.54 5.52
C SER A 14 10.26 25.17 4.69
N ARG A 15 10.13 25.76 3.50
CA ARG A 15 9.21 25.26 2.49
C ARG A 15 9.80 23.95 2.00
N HIS A 16 9.25 22.87 2.54
CA HIS A 16 9.39 21.55 1.97
C HIS A 16 8.92 21.68 0.52
N ASN A 17 9.84 21.54 -0.43
CA ASN A 17 9.47 21.47 -1.84
C ASN A 17 8.72 20.16 -2.00
N ILE A 18 7.40 20.19 -1.86
CA ILE A 18 6.53 19.10 -2.26
C ILE A 18 6.67 19.04 -3.78
N TYR A 19 7.49 18.12 -4.28
CA TYR A 19 7.54 17.79 -5.70
C TYR A 19 6.22 17.11 -6.04
N ALA A 20 5.20 17.90 -6.37
CA ALA A 20 4.01 17.37 -7.02
C ALA A 20 4.45 16.85 -8.39
N MET A 21 4.24 15.56 -8.67
CA MET A 21 4.38 15.04 -10.03
C MET A 21 3.38 15.79 -10.92
N GLU A 22 3.86 16.49 -11.94
CA GLU A 22 2.99 17.06 -12.97
C GLU A 22 2.48 15.91 -13.85
N TYR A 23 1.38 15.30 -13.39
CA TYR A 23 0.81 14.07 -13.90
C TYR A 23 0.13 14.25 -15.26
N ASN A 24 0.38 13.33 -16.20
CA ASN A 24 -0.36 13.25 -17.47
C ASN A 24 -1.27 11.99 -17.50
N PRO A 25 -2.57 12.13 -17.17
CA PRO A 25 -3.51 11.02 -17.14
C PRO A 25 -3.61 10.22 -18.43
N LYS A 26 -3.44 10.88 -19.58
CA LYS A 26 -3.62 10.24 -20.88
C LYS A 26 -2.57 9.17 -21.16
N LYS A 27 -1.30 9.45 -20.83
CA LYS A 27 -0.19 8.52 -21.08
C LYS A 27 -0.32 7.20 -20.32
N ILE A 28 -0.88 7.23 -19.12
CA ILE A 28 -1.03 6.03 -18.28
C ILE A 28 -2.22 5.19 -18.72
N VAL A 29 -3.32 5.86 -19.10
CA VAL A 29 -4.44 5.17 -19.73
C VAL A 29 -3.98 4.49 -21.02
N GLU A 30 -3.23 5.17 -21.88
CA GLU A 30 -2.64 4.60 -23.09
C GLU A 30 -1.72 3.39 -22.79
N ALA A 31 -0.83 3.50 -21.80
CA ALA A 31 0.05 2.39 -21.42
C ALA A 31 -0.72 1.19 -20.85
N ILE A 32 -1.78 1.44 -20.07
CA ILE A 32 -2.69 0.39 -19.57
C ILE A 32 -3.46 -0.26 -20.72
N ASP A 33 -3.92 0.51 -21.70
CA ASP A 33 -4.64 -0.01 -22.86
C ASP A 33 -3.73 -0.90 -23.71
N VAL A 34 -2.46 -0.52 -23.92
CA VAL A 34 -1.47 -1.38 -24.58
C VAL A 34 -1.23 -2.69 -23.80
N LEU A 35 -1.19 -2.63 -22.47
CA LEU A 35 -1.08 -3.83 -21.63
C LEU A 35 -2.31 -4.72 -21.79
N ARG A 36 -3.53 -4.16 -21.76
CA ARG A 36 -4.78 -4.89 -22.01
C ARG A 36 -4.75 -5.56 -23.38
N GLU A 37 -4.41 -4.80 -24.43
CA GLU A 37 -4.32 -5.33 -25.79
C GLU A 37 -3.28 -6.47 -25.89
N THR A 38 -2.15 -6.37 -25.21
CA THR A 38 -1.09 -7.38 -25.27
C THR A 38 -1.51 -8.68 -24.57
N TYR A 39 -2.11 -8.58 -23.39
CA TYR A 39 -2.41 -9.74 -22.54
C TYR A 39 -3.76 -10.39 -22.83
N GLU A 40 -4.80 -9.58 -23.12
CA GLU A 40 -6.15 -10.09 -23.37
C GLU A 40 -6.30 -10.66 -24.79
N ARG A 41 -5.56 -10.14 -25.78
CA ARG A 41 -5.60 -10.63 -27.17
C ARG A 41 -5.14 -12.08 -27.32
N ASN A 42 -4.23 -12.52 -26.45
CA ASN A 42 -3.77 -13.90 -26.39
C ASN A 42 -4.68 -14.81 -25.55
N LYS A 43 -5.81 -14.29 -25.02
CA LYS A 43 -6.81 -14.99 -24.17
C LYS A 43 -6.22 -15.75 -22.97
N THR A 44 -4.99 -15.43 -22.59
CA THR A 44 -4.26 -16.14 -21.53
C THR A 44 -4.53 -15.50 -20.18
N ILE A 45 -4.73 -14.18 -20.18
CA ILE A 45 -4.93 -13.35 -18.99
C ILE A 45 -6.13 -12.43 -19.23
N LYS A 46 -6.92 -12.19 -18.19
CA LYS A 46 -8.05 -11.26 -18.16
C LYS A 46 -7.84 -10.23 -17.04
N ILE A 47 -7.72 -8.96 -17.38
CA ILE A 47 -7.54 -7.91 -16.37
C ILE A 47 -8.91 -7.53 -15.81
N TYR A 48 -9.12 -7.79 -14.52
CA TYR A 48 -10.43 -7.57 -13.87
C TYR A 48 -10.46 -6.33 -12.96
N SER A 49 -9.30 -5.83 -12.51
CA SER A 49 -9.24 -4.60 -11.70
C SER A 49 -7.91 -3.88 -11.90
N ILE A 50 -7.96 -2.56 -11.84
CA ILE A 50 -6.77 -1.70 -11.78
C ILE A 50 -6.99 -0.73 -10.62
N ASP A 51 -5.99 -0.65 -9.75
CA ASP A 51 -5.99 0.16 -8.55
C ASP A 51 -4.78 1.10 -8.58
N TYR A 52 -5.01 2.37 -8.29
CA TYR A 52 -4.02 3.42 -8.24
C TYR A 52 -3.75 3.77 -6.78
N ILE A 53 -2.49 3.82 -6.39
CA ILE A 53 -2.05 4.12 -5.03
C ILE A 53 -0.96 5.19 -5.10
N GLY A 54 -1.21 6.34 -4.48
CA GLY A 54 -0.20 7.38 -4.32
C GLY A 54 0.68 7.09 -3.11
N ILE A 55 1.97 7.31 -3.24
CA ILE A 55 2.94 7.22 -2.13
C ILE A 55 3.44 8.62 -1.82
N ARG A 56 3.27 9.04 -0.58
CA ARG A 56 3.74 10.34 -0.09
C ARG A 56 5.25 10.31 0.19
N GLU A 57 5.84 11.48 0.41
CA GLU A 57 7.28 11.60 0.67
C GLU A 57 7.74 10.84 1.93
N ASP A 58 6.88 10.71 2.92
CA ASP A 58 7.09 9.94 4.15
C ASP A 58 6.92 8.41 3.97
N GLY A 59 6.62 7.95 2.75
CA GLY A 59 6.37 6.55 2.42
C GLY A 59 4.96 6.06 2.78
N VAL A 60 4.07 6.93 3.28
CA VAL A 60 2.69 6.58 3.57
C VAL A 60 1.90 6.48 2.26
N SER A 61 1.19 5.37 2.08
CA SER A 61 0.30 5.14 0.94
C SER A 61 -1.05 5.80 1.14
N THR A 62 -1.64 6.31 0.06
CA THR A 62 -3.06 6.63 0.00
C THR A 62 -3.89 5.35 0.02
N PRO A 63 -5.18 5.42 0.37
CA PRO A 63 -6.12 4.36 0.02
C PRO A 63 -6.08 4.07 -1.48
N SER A 64 -6.37 2.84 -1.87
CA SER A 64 -6.49 2.47 -3.28
C SER A 64 -7.64 3.24 -3.93
N SER A 65 -7.45 3.59 -5.19
CA SER A 65 -8.42 4.34 -5.98
C SER A 65 -8.59 3.71 -7.35
N LYS A 66 -9.78 3.81 -7.93
CA LYS A 66 -10.02 3.49 -9.35
C LYS A 66 -9.66 4.63 -10.29
N PHE A 67 -9.25 5.76 -9.74
CA PHE A 67 -8.90 6.97 -10.47
C PHE A 67 -7.46 7.38 -10.16
N PRO A 68 -6.69 7.79 -11.18
CA PRO A 68 -5.29 8.14 -11.01
C PRO A 68 -5.07 9.50 -10.34
N THR A 69 -6.13 10.24 -9.99
CA THR A 69 -6.04 11.54 -9.28
C THR A 69 -5.34 11.43 -7.92
N VAL A 70 -5.18 10.22 -7.37
CA VAL A 70 -4.36 9.96 -6.18
C VAL A 70 -2.87 10.31 -6.37
N PHE A 71 -2.43 10.51 -7.61
CA PHE A 71 -1.04 10.88 -7.93
C PHE A 71 -0.76 12.38 -7.81
N ASP A 72 -1.77 13.25 -7.80
CA ASP A 72 -1.61 14.72 -7.83
C ASP A 72 -0.76 15.27 -6.66
N HIS A 73 -0.68 14.52 -5.55
CA HIS A 73 0.08 14.87 -4.35
C HIS A 73 1.05 13.77 -3.90
N ALA A 74 1.33 12.82 -4.78
CA ALA A 74 2.21 11.70 -4.49
C ALA A 74 3.65 11.99 -4.94
N LYS A 75 4.62 11.51 -4.15
CA LYS A 75 6.03 11.42 -4.55
C LYS A 75 6.23 10.27 -5.56
N TYR A 76 5.50 9.17 -5.39
CA TYR A 76 5.51 8.04 -6.33
C TYR A 76 4.10 7.58 -6.63
N GLY A 77 3.83 7.17 -7.87
CA GLY A 77 2.60 6.46 -8.18
C GLY A 77 2.83 4.96 -8.23
N VAL A 78 1.85 4.18 -7.77
CA VAL A 78 1.81 2.73 -7.92
C VAL A 78 0.52 2.36 -8.64
N VAL A 79 0.64 1.56 -9.69
CA VAL A 79 -0.47 0.98 -10.44
C VAL A 79 -0.48 -0.52 -10.16
N PHE A 80 -1.53 -0.98 -9.51
CA PHE A 80 -1.75 -2.37 -9.17
C PHE A 80 -2.76 -2.96 -10.15
N ILE A 81 -2.32 -3.90 -10.98
CA ILE A 81 -3.14 -4.50 -12.03
C ILE A 81 -3.49 -5.91 -11.61
N HIS A 82 -4.75 -6.13 -11.27
CA HIS A 82 -5.27 -7.45 -10.95
C HIS A 82 -5.75 -8.18 -12.19
N TYR A 83 -5.36 -9.43 -12.30
CA TYR A 83 -5.73 -10.25 -13.44
C TYR A 83 -6.05 -11.68 -13.04
N SER A 84 -6.94 -12.29 -13.81
CA SER A 84 -7.21 -13.72 -13.75
C SER A 84 -6.60 -14.43 -14.95
N TYR A 85 -6.27 -15.70 -14.79
CA TYR A 85 -5.70 -16.51 -15.85
C TYR A 85 -6.21 -17.94 -15.75
N TRP A 86 -6.34 -18.60 -16.90
CA TRP A 86 -6.85 -19.97 -16.94
C TRP A 86 -5.70 -20.95 -16.74
N ARG A 87 -5.79 -21.79 -15.71
CA ARG A 87 -4.97 -23.00 -15.61
C ARG A 87 -5.65 -24.13 -16.37
N VAL A 88 -4.93 -25.24 -16.55
CA VAL A 88 -5.41 -26.45 -17.24
C VAL A 88 -6.83 -26.85 -16.79
N THR A 89 -7.15 -26.69 -15.50
CA THR A 89 -8.45 -27.13 -14.93
C THR A 89 -9.25 -26.06 -14.19
N GLN A 90 -8.71 -24.86 -13.93
CA GLN A 90 -9.39 -23.85 -13.10
C GLN A 90 -8.83 -22.43 -13.30
N GLU A 91 -9.67 -21.41 -13.12
CA GLU A 91 -9.25 -20.00 -13.06
C GLU A 91 -8.39 -19.75 -11.80
N ASP A 92 -7.45 -18.82 -11.90
CA ASP A 92 -6.67 -18.31 -10.77
C ASP A 92 -6.46 -16.81 -10.91
N ASN A 93 -6.06 -16.15 -9.82
CA ASN A 93 -5.86 -14.71 -9.75
C ASN A 93 -4.41 -14.36 -9.38
N SER A 94 -3.93 -13.24 -9.94
CA SER A 94 -2.62 -12.69 -9.65
C SER A 94 -2.61 -11.18 -9.93
N PHE A 95 -1.44 -10.56 -9.83
CA PHE A 95 -1.29 -9.12 -10.03
C PHE A 95 0.09 -8.70 -10.54
N PHE A 96 0.10 -7.57 -11.26
CA PHE A 96 1.28 -6.79 -11.57
C PHE A 96 1.33 -5.54 -10.69
N ILE A 97 2.54 -5.14 -10.30
CA ILE A 97 2.81 -3.86 -9.66
C ILE A 97 3.68 -3.08 -10.63
N LEU A 98 3.19 -1.91 -11.06
CA LEU A 98 3.94 -0.97 -11.86
C LEU A 98 4.14 0.31 -11.05
N PHE A 99 5.30 0.91 -11.18
CA PHE A 99 5.63 2.19 -10.61
C PHE A 99 5.49 3.27 -11.66
N LEU A 100 4.91 4.38 -11.26
CA LEU A 100 4.87 5.60 -12.04
C LEU A 100 5.94 6.55 -11.53
N LYS A 101 6.85 6.92 -12.43
CA LYS A 101 7.86 7.96 -12.19
C LYS A 101 7.99 8.82 -13.44
N ASP A 102 7.94 10.14 -13.28
CA ASP A 102 8.11 11.11 -14.38
C ASP A 102 7.18 10.85 -15.59
N ASN A 103 5.94 10.40 -15.34
CA ASN A 103 4.93 10.00 -16.34
C ASN A 103 5.27 8.71 -17.14
N GLU A 104 6.23 7.91 -16.70
CA GLU A 104 6.57 6.62 -17.28
C GLU A 104 6.23 5.48 -16.30
N LEU A 105 5.61 4.42 -16.83
CA LEU A 105 5.34 3.19 -16.08
C LEU A 105 6.50 2.20 -16.25
N GLY A 106 6.98 1.67 -15.14
CA GLY A 106 8.00 0.62 -15.10
C GLY A 106 7.71 -0.41 -14.03
N ASP A 107 8.37 -1.57 -14.09
CA ASP A 107 8.31 -2.61 -13.04
C ASP A 107 9.35 -2.39 -11.92
N THR A 108 10.17 -1.34 -12.07
CA THR A 108 11.28 -0.99 -11.19
C THR A 108 11.27 0.52 -10.94
N ILE A 109 11.63 0.91 -9.74
CA ILE A 109 11.95 2.31 -9.41
C ILE A 109 13.41 2.44 -9.02
N GLU A 110 14.07 3.49 -9.51
CA GLU A 110 15.47 3.79 -9.21
C GLU A 110 15.64 5.20 -8.65
N GLU A 111 16.38 5.32 -7.55
CA GLU A 111 16.71 6.61 -6.92
C GLU A 111 18.02 6.50 -6.14
N ASN A 112 18.92 7.48 -6.30
CA ASN A 112 20.21 7.51 -5.59
C ASN A 112 21.06 6.23 -5.71
N GLY A 113 20.95 5.55 -6.87
CA GLY A 113 21.61 4.27 -7.17
C GLY A 113 21.03 3.06 -6.44
N TRP A 114 19.93 3.22 -5.70
CA TRP A 114 19.11 2.14 -5.19
C TRP A 114 18.02 1.81 -6.20
N ARG A 115 17.73 0.53 -6.36
CA ARG A 115 16.56 0.07 -7.12
C ARG A 115 15.60 -0.68 -6.21
N MET A 116 14.30 -0.53 -6.47
CA MET A 116 13.23 -1.31 -5.86
C MET A 116 12.37 -1.95 -6.94
N PHE A 117 12.08 -3.24 -6.81
CA PHE A 117 11.25 -4.01 -7.72
C PHE A 117 10.59 -5.18 -6.99
N PHE A 118 9.54 -5.75 -7.58
CA PHE A 118 8.92 -6.97 -7.08
C PHE A 118 9.36 -8.18 -7.91
N ASP A 119 9.52 -9.35 -7.29
CA ASP A 119 9.75 -10.60 -8.06
C ASP A 119 8.64 -10.82 -9.09
N ALA A 120 8.92 -11.57 -10.15
CA ALA A 120 7.87 -11.99 -11.08
C ALA A 120 6.84 -12.87 -10.36
N PRO A 121 5.55 -12.83 -10.75
CA PRO A 121 4.56 -13.78 -10.23
C PRO A 121 5.06 -15.22 -10.49
N ILE A 122 5.15 -16.03 -9.44
CA ILE A 122 5.56 -17.42 -9.57
C ILE A 122 4.37 -18.21 -10.15
N THR A 123 4.42 -18.49 -11.43
CA THR A 123 3.36 -19.20 -12.18
C THR A 123 3.38 -20.72 -11.98
N THR A 124 4.40 -21.26 -11.29
CA THR A 124 4.57 -22.71 -11.07
C THR A 124 3.82 -23.24 -9.85
N PHE A 125 3.45 -22.38 -8.90
CA PHE A 125 2.62 -22.76 -7.75
C PHE A 125 1.18 -22.32 -7.99
N ASN A 126 0.24 -23.18 -7.60
CA ASN A 126 -1.20 -23.04 -7.84
C ASN A 126 -1.88 -21.80 -7.24
N VAL A 127 -1.13 -20.82 -6.70
CA VAL A 127 -1.61 -19.49 -6.30
C VAL A 127 -0.41 -18.54 -6.25
N THR A 128 -0.58 -17.28 -6.69
CA THR A 128 0.42 -16.21 -6.41
C THR A 128 0.28 -15.75 -4.96
N ARG A 129 0.73 -16.55 -3.98
CA ARG A 129 0.47 -16.28 -2.55
C ARG A 129 1.50 -15.38 -1.86
N ASP A 130 2.74 -15.42 -2.32
CA ASP A 130 3.83 -14.67 -1.70
C ASP A 130 4.67 -14.02 -2.79
N ARG A 131 4.74 -12.69 -2.76
CA ARG A 131 5.69 -11.91 -3.55
C ARG A 131 6.74 -11.35 -2.62
N SER A 132 7.79 -10.77 -3.18
CA SER A 132 8.80 -10.09 -2.40
C SER A 132 9.19 -8.80 -3.10
N CYS A 133 9.23 -7.74 -2.30
CA CYS A 133 9.88 -6.51 -2.70
C CYS A 133 11.39 -6.66 -2.45
N TYR A 134 12.17 -6.34 -3.47
CA TYR A 134 13.62 -6.32 -3.43
C TYR A 134 14.09 -4.88 -3.54
N ILE A 135 14.91 -4.46 -2.58
CA ILE A 135 15.57 -3.16 -2.55
C ILE A 135 17.07 -3.42 -2.56
N GLU A 136 17.78 -2.94 -3.57
CA GLU A 136 19.21 -3.24 -3.70
C GLU A 136 20.04 -2.09 -4.26
N LYS A 137 21.31 -2.07 -3.87
CA LYS A 137 22.36 -1.19 -4.40
C LYS A 137 23.69 -1.94 -4.40
N ARG A 138 24.20 -2.25 -5.60
CA ARG A 138 25.42 -3.06 -5.78
C ARG A 138 25.32 -4.40 -5.05
N ASN A 139 26.10 -4.60 -3.99
CA ASN A 139 26.13 -5.80 -3.16
C ASN A 139 25.15 -5.74 -1.97
N LEU A 140 24.56 -4.58 -1.68
CA LEU A 140 23.58 -4.40 -0.60
C LEU A 140 22.20 -4.87 -1.08
N LYS A 141 21.56 -5.75 -0.30
CA LYS A 141 20.26 -6.32 -0.65
C LYS A 141 19.34 -6.40 0.55
N LEU A 142 18.13 -5.91 0.38
CA LEU A 142 17.04 -6.01 1.34
C LEU A 142 15.86 -6.70 0.64
N ARG A 143 15.32 -7.73 1.29
CA ARG A 143 14.13 -8.46 0.83
C ARG A 143 13.02 -8.28 1.85
N ILE A 144 11.90 -7.75 1.41
CA ILE A 144 10.69 -7.55 2.20
C ILE A 144 9.62 -8.50 1.67
N PRO A 145 9.17 -9.48 2.47
CA PRO A 145 8.06 -10.33 2.09
C PRO A 145 6.80 -9.48 1.86
N PHE A 146 6.20 -9.64 0.69
CA PHE A 146 4.94 -9.00 0.32
C PHE A 146 3.87 -10.08 0.24
N LYS A 147 3.16 -10.28 1.36
CA LYS A 147 2.13 -11.30 1.45
C LYS A 147 0.82 -10.75 0.91
N GLN A 148 0.23 -11.48 -0.04
CA GLN A 148 -1.18 -11.30 -0.35
C GLN A 148 -1.95 -12.21 0.62
N SER A 149 -2.90 -11.68 1.40
CA SER A 149 -3.71 -12.56 2.25
C SER A 149 -4.47 -13.52 1.35
N SER A 150 -4.34 -14.81 1.63
CA SER A 150 -5.09 -15.82 0.91
C SER A 150 -6.58 -15.61 1.18
N ALA A 151 -7.40 -15.62 0.14
CA ALA A 151 -8.86 -15.59 0.21
C ALA A 151 -9.49 -16.73 1.06
N ASN A 152 -8.70 -17.61 1.69
CA ASN A 152 -9.17 -18.62 2.64
C ASN A 152 -9.23 -18.12 4.09
N ASP A 153 -8.80 -16.89 4.36
CA ASP A 153 -8.99 -16.32 5.69
C ASP A 153 -10.46 -15.90 5.81
N LEU A 154 -11.30 -16.77 6.37
CA LEU A 154 -12.76 -16.62 6.45
C LEU A 154 -13.20 -15.25 7.04
N LEU A 155 -12.35 -14.60 7.84
CA LEU A 155 -12.57 -13.23 8.31
C LEU A 155 -12.45 -12.16 7.20
N SER A 156 -11.52 -12.34 6.26
CA SER A 156 -11.30 -11.42 5.13
C SER A 156 -12.40 -11.52 4.07
N LEU A 157 -13.07 -12.68 3.95
CA LEU A 157 -14.26 -12.84 3.10
C LEU A 157 -15.52 -12.22 3.69
N LEU A 158 -15.68 -12.25 5.03
CA LEU A 158 -16.82 -11.63 5.73
C LEU A 158 -16.73 -10.11 5.77
N THR A 159 -15.55 -9.55 5.51
CA THR A 159 -15.30 -8.12 5.41
C THR A 159 -14.60 -7.83 4.08
N TYR A 160 -15.36 -7.70 2.99
CA TYR A 160 -14.91 -7.25 1.66
C TYR A 160 -14.04 -5.96 1.64
N LYS A 161 -13.85 -5.32 2.81
CA LYS A 161 -13.01 -4.15 3.07
C LYS A 161 -11.53 -4.43 3.33
N ASN A 162 -11.08 -5.68 3.59
CA ASN A 162 -9.75 -5.90 4.18
C ASN A 162 -8.62 -6.35 3.22
N LEU A 163 -8.90 -6.69 1.95
CA LEU A 163 -7.83 -7.07 1.02
C LEU A 163 -7.05 -5.85 0.48
N SER A 164 -7.77 -4.76 0.24
CA SER A 164 -7.23 -3.48 -0.25
C SER A 164 -6.28 -2.86 0.77
N SER A 165 -6.71 -2.78 2.04
CA SER A 165 -5.90 -2.20 3.12
C SER A 165 -4.61 -2.98 3.38
N LEU A 166 -4.63 -4.31 3.28
CA LEU A 166 -3.42 -5.13 3.43
C LEU A 166 -2.40 -4.91 2.29
N VAL A 167 -2.88 -4.72 1.07
CA VAL A 167 -2.03 -4.42 -0.09
C VAL A 167 -1.48 -3.00 0.01
N GLU A 168 -2.31 -2.03 0.41
CA GLU A 168 -1.90 -0.65 0.69
C GLU A 168 -0.83 -0.59 1.77
N ASP A 169 -1.08 -1.19 2.94
CA ASP A 169 -0.14 -1.26 4.06
C ASP A 169 1.17 -1.92 3.62
N GLY A 170 1.10 -3.00 2.84
CA GLY A 170 2.28 -3.69 2.31
C GLY A 170 3.12 -2.84 1.36
N ILE A 171 2.47 -2.07 0.46
CA ILE A 171 3.16 -1.17 -0.47
C ILE A 171 3.79 -0.02 0.31
N GLY A 172 3.08 0.57 1.27
CA GLY A 172 3.61 1.61 2.15
C GLY A 172 4.88 1.16 2.88
N ILE A 173 4.87 -0.05 3.48
CA ILE A 173 6.06 -0.62 4.14
C ILE A 173 7.23 -0.76 3.17
N CYS A 174 6.98 -1.19 1.93
CA CYS A 174 8.04 -1.29 0.90
C CYS A 174 8.68 0.07 0.61
N PHE A 175 7.88 1.13 0.48
CA PHE A 175 8.39 2.47 0.21
C PHE A 175 9.06 3.12 1.43
N GLN A 176 8.55 2.91 2.65
CA GLN A 176 9.24 3.32 3.87
C GLN A 176 10.62 2.68 3.95
N ALA A 177 10.70 1.39 3.67
CA ALA A 177 11.97 0.68 3.63
C ALA A 177 12.88 1.15 2.49
N PHE A 178 12.33 1.46 1.31
CA PHE A 178 13.10 2.00 0.20
C PHE A 178 13.73 3.35 0.55
N THR A 179 12.96 4.25 1.15
CA THR A 179 13.44 5.55 1.63
C THR A 179 14.48 5.38 2.74
N ALA A 180 14.24 4.49 3.71
CA ALA A 180 15.17 4.26 4.81
C ALA A 180 16.48 3.59 4.35
N ALA A 181 16.41 2.61 3.44
CA ALA A 181 17.56 1.92 2.89
C ALA A 181 18.51 2.88 2.17
N GLN A 182 18.02 3.98 1.61
CA GLN A 182 18.85 5.00 0.98
C GLN A 182 19.87 5.64 1.94
N ASN A 183 19.62 5.60 3.25
CA ASN A 183 20.52 6.07 4.29
C ASN A 183 21.50 4.99 4.80
N CYS A 184 21.34 3.74 4.38
CA CYS A 184 22.22 2.64 4.76
C CYS A 184 23.44 2.58 3.83
N THR A 185 24.59 2.24 4.41
CA THR A 185 25.86 2.07 3.69
C THR A 185 26.41 0.65 3.80
N THR A 186 25.92 -0.14 4.76
CA THR A 186 26.35 -1.52 5.02
C THR A 186 25.17 -2.49 5.05
N GLN A 187 25.46 -3.79 4.87
CA GLN A 187 24.43 -4.83 4.97
C GLN A 187 23.91 -4.99 6.41
N GLN A 188 24.76 -4.76 7.42
CA GLN A 188 24.35 -4.82 8.82
C GLN A 188 23.29 -3.76 9.17
N GLU A 189 23.40 -2.55 8.62
CA GLU A 189 22.38 -1.51 8.77
C GLU A 189 21.07 -1.89 8.10
N LEU A 190 21.12 -2.54 6.92
CA LEU A 190 19.93 -3.05 6.25
C LEU A 190 19.25 -4.18 7.03
N ASP A 191 20.04 -5.10 7.59
CA ASP A 191 19.53 -6.21 8.38
C ASP A 191 18.87 -5.67 9.67
N PHE A 192 19.46 -4.66 10.32
CA PHE A 192 18.85 -3.96 11.44
C PHE A 192 17.55 -3.24 11.04
N LEU A 193 17.55 -2.51 9.92
CA LEU A 193 16.36 -1.87 9.37
C LEU A 193 15.23 -2.88 9.16
N LYS A 194 15.54 -4.06 8.63
CA LYS A 194 14.57 -5.12 8.39
C LYS A 194 13.89 -5.59 9.68
N GLU A 195 14.66 -5.82 10.74
CA GLU A 195 14.10 -6.20 12.04
C GLU A 195 13.28 -5.06 12.66
N LEU A 196 13.72 -3.81 12.51
CA LEU A 196 12.97 -2.65 12.99
C LEU A 196 11.61 -2.51 12.29
N LEU A 197 11.56 -2.70 10.98
CA LEU A 197 10.31 -2.71 10.21
C LEU A 197 9.36 -3.82 10.68
N LYS A 198 9.90 -5.02 10.95
CA LYS A 198 9.12 -6.14 11.46
C LYS A 198 8.53 -5.84 12.85
N SER A 199 9.34 -5.31 13.77
CA SER A 199 8.86 -4.93 15.10
C SER A 199 7.79 -3.82 15.04
N ASN A 200 7.96 -2.83 14.16
CA ASN A 200 6.96 -1.77 13.97
C ASN A 200 5.63 -2.33 13.47
N GLN A 201 5.67 -3.28 12.53
CA GLN A 201 4.47 -3.95 12.02
C GLN A 201 3.77 -4.77 13.12
N GLU A 202 4.52 -5.46 13.98
CA GLU A 202 3.97 -6.17 15.14
C GLU A 202 3.28 -5.21 16.12
N ILE A 203 3.89 -4.05 16.41
CA ILE A 203 3.31 -3.01 17.26
C ILE A 203 2.01 -2.46 16.65
N GLU A 204 2.00 -2.17 15.35
CA GLU A 204 0.81 -1.65 14.68
C GLU A 204 -0.35 -2.65 14.71
N ASN A 205 -0.06 -3.94 14.47
CA ASN A 205 -1.06 -5.00 14.55
C ASN A 205 -1.65 -5.13 15.96
N LEU A 206 -0.80 -5.09 16.99
CA LEU A 206 -1.25 -5.10 18.39
C LEU A 206 -2.12 -3.89 18.73
N ASN A 207 -1.78 -2.71 18.22
CA ASN A 207 -2.58 -1.49 18.41
C ASN A 207 -3.94 -1.59 17.71
N LYS A 208 -3.99 -2.09 16.47
CA LYS A 208 -5.24 -2.35 15.73
C LYS A 208 -6.13 -3.33 16.50
N GLN A 209 -5.56 -4.41 17.04
CA GLN A 209 -6.29 -5.38 17.86
C GLN A 209 -6.84 -4.74 19.14
N LEU A 210 -5.98 -4.04 19.90
CA LEU A 210 -6.38 -3.36 21.14
C LEU A 210 -7.50 -2.35 20.91
N PHE A 211 -7.44 -1.59 19.82
CA PHE A 211 -8.50 -0.66 19.44
C PHE A 211 -9.82 -1.38 19.17
N GLY A 212 -9.80 -2.49 18.41
CA GLY A 212 -10.98 -3.31 18.15
C GLY A 212 -11.59 -3.88 19.43
N GLU A 213 -10.77 -4.36 20.37
CA GLU A 213 -11.22 -4.85 21.67
C GLU A 213 -11.87 -3.73 22.50
N LYS A 214 -11.25 -2.55 22.58
CA LYS A 214 -11.82 -1.38 23.27
C LYS A 214 -13.16 -0.95 22.68
N LEU A 215 -13.26 -0.95 21.35
CA LEU A 215 -14.50 -0.59 20.65
C LEU A 215 -15.62 -1.60 20.95
N ASN A 216 -15.31 -2.90 20.99
CA ASN A 216 -16.26 -3.94 21.37
C ASN A 216 -16.73 -3.79 22.82
N CYS A 217 -15.81 -3.51 23.75
CA CYS A 217 -16.16 -3.21 25.14
C CYS A 217 -17.11 -2.01 25.23
N PHE A 218 -16.83 -0.92 24.53
CA PHE A 218 -17.69 0.26 24.49
C PHE A 218 -19.11 -0.06 24.02
N TYR A 219 -19.28 -0.83 22.95
CA TYR A 219 -20.61 -1.21 22.46
C TYR A 219 -21.36 -2.13 23.44
N LYS A 220 -20.65 -3.05 24.12
CA LYS A 220 -21.25 -3.89 25.16
C LYS A 220 -21.70 -3.07 26.37
N GLU A 221 -20.89 -2.10 26.80
CA GLU A 221 -21.27 -1.18 27.88
C GLU A 221 -22.51 -0.36 27.53
N LYS A 222 -22.59 0.16 26.30
CA LYS A 222 -23.78 0.85 25.80
C LYS A 222 -25.03 -0.03 25.76
N ALA A 223 -24.89 -1.29 25.37
CA ALA A 223 -26.00 -2.24 25.41
C ALA A 223 -26.46 -2.52 26.85
N ILE A 224 -25.52 -2.69 27.79
CA ILE A 224 -25.84 -2.88 29.22
C ILE A 224 -26.55 -1.65 29.79
N GLU A 225 -26.12 -0.44 29.42
CA GLU A 225 -26.78 0.81 29.83
C GLU A 225 -28.24 0.84 29.35
N GLY A 226 -28.49 0.55 28.07
CA GLY A 226 -29.85 0.46 27.53
C GLY A 226 -30.71 -0.63 28.20
N TYR A 227 -30.13 -1.77 28.56
CA TYR A 227 -30.86 -2.81 29.31
C TYR A 227 -31.20 -2.37 30.74
N LYS A 228 -30.34 -1.58 31.40
CA LYS A 228 -30.64 -1.03 32.73
C LYS A 228 -31.79 -0.04 32.67
N GLU A 229 -31.79 0.87 31.70
CA GLU A 229 -32.88 1.83 31.47
C GLU A 229 -34.22 1.09 31.27
N MET A 230 -34.25 0.08 30.41
CA MET A 230 -35.44 -0.74 30.18
C MET A 230 -35.93 -1.45 31.44
N LEU A 231 -35.01 -2.01 32.25
CA LEU A 231 -35.37 -2.66 33.51
C LEU A 231 -35.98 -1.68 34.52
N ASP A 232 -35.48 -0.44 34.56
CA ASP A 232 -36.02 0.59 35.45
C ASP A 232 -37.41 1.06 35.00
N GLU A 233 -37.65 1.18 33.69
CA GLU A 233 -39.00 1.42 33.14
C GLU A 233 -39.99 0.30 33.53
N ILE A 234 -39.57 -0.97 33.40
CA ILE A 234 -40.41 -2.12 33.78
C ILE A 234 -40.74 -2.07 35.29
N LYS A 235 -39.77 -1.75 36.15
CA LYS A 235 -40.00 -1.63 37.59
C LYS A 235 -41.03 -0.56 37.93
N GLU A 236 -40.98 0.59 37.25
CA GLU A 236 -41.94 1.67 37.47
C GLU A 236 -43.35 1.29 37.01
N LEU A 237 -43.49 0.56 35.89
CA LEU A 237 -44.78 0.03 35.44
C LEU A 237 -45.38 -0.97 36.44
N VAL A 238 -44.56 -1.86 37.01
CA VAL A 238 -45.01 -2.84 38.01
C VAL A 238 -45.46 -2.18 39.32
N LYS A 239 -44.84 -1.08 39.74
CA LYS A 239 -45.25 -0.32 40.95
C LYS A 239 -46.57 0.43 40.82
N GLN A 240 -47.04 0.66 39.58
CA GLN A 240 -48.29 1.37 39.30
C GLN A 240 -49.52 0.45 39.26
N GLN A 241 -49.34 -0.86 39.48
CA GLN A 241 -50.39 -1.87 39.65
C GLN A 241 -50.54 -2.25 41.13
#